data_AF-A0AB34HHY5-F1
#
_entry.id   AF-A0AB34HHY5-F1
#
_cell.length_a   1.000
_cell.length_b   1.000
_cell.length_c   1.000
_cell.angle_alpha   90.00
_cell.angle_beta   90.00
_cell.angle_gamma   90.00
#
_symmetry.space_group_name_H-M   'P 1'
#
loop_
_entity.id
_entity.type
_entity.pdbx_description
1 polymer ?
#
loop_
_entity_poly.entity_id
_entity_poly.type
_entity_poly.pdbx_seq_one_letter_code
_entity_poly.pdbx_strand_id
1 'polypeptide(L)'
;MPHSTKLFPGYDSESREFKAEVPQKHIVAQNVADDMSYLMEDDEDANKKQFSQYMKNNIASDMMEEMYTKTILLYERIRPIRRSLRKKLKKKELELFQNVSCSEERSSSSEGKLPQSSGVDH
;
A
#
# COMPACT_ATOMS: atom_id res chain seq x y z
N MET A 1 10.95 8.49 5.62
CA MET A 1 9.98 9.18 6.49
C MET A 1 10.58 9.27 7.88
N PRO A 2 11.02 10.46 8.30
CA PRO A 2 11.50 10.67 9.67
C PRO A 2 10.33 10.57 10.65
N HIS A 3 10.52 9.83 11.75
CA HIS A 3 9.52 9.63 12.81
C HIS A 3 10.20 9.55 14.19
N SER A 4 9.44 9.82 15.25
CA SER A 4 9.89 9.74 16.65
C SER A 4 9.34 8.47 17.32
N THR A 5 10.10 7.88 18.24
CA THR A 5 9.69 6.65 18.96
C THR A 5 8.55 6.87 19.95
N LYS A 6 8.26 8.13 20.30
CA LYS A 6 7.19 8.54 21.22
C LYS A 6 5.79 8.20 20.75
N LEU A 7 5.63 7.96 19.44
CA LEU A 7 4.34 7.65 18.82
C LEU A 7 4.03 6.15 18.83
N PHE A 8 4.98 5.31 19.22
CA PHE A 8 4.77 3.86 19.24
C PHE A 8 4.27 3.40 20.61
N PRO A 9 3.38 2.39 20.64
CA PRO A 9 2.99 1.70 21.87
C PRO A 9 4.22 1.20 22.64
N GLY A 10 4.18 1.26 23.98
CA GLY A 10 5.30 0.84 24.83
C GLY A 10 6.40 1.89 25.03
N TYR A 11 6.17 3.13 24.59
CA TYR A 11 6.98 4.28 25.02
C TYR A 11 6.53 4.75 26.40
N ASP A 12 7.49 4.88 27.31
CA ASP A 12 7.25 5.49 28.62
C ASP A 12 7.80 6.93 28.64
N SER A 13 6.93 7.90 28.96
CA SER A 13 7.29 9.31 29.01
C SER A 13 8.19 9.68 30.20
N GLU A 14 8.13 8.91 31.29
CA GLU A 14 8.89 9.18 32.50
C GLU A 14 10.33 8.70 32.36
N SER A 15 10.53 7.42 32.03
CA SER A 15 11.87 6.85 31.80
C SER A 15 12.47 7.21 30.43
N ARG A 16 11.66 7.74 29.51
CA ARG A 16 12.02 7.98 28.09
C ARG A 16 12.49 6.71 27.36
N GLU A 17 12.16 5.54 27.91
CA GLU A 17 12.54 4.24 27.37
C GLU A 17 11.45 3.70 26.44
N PHE A 18 11.85 2.92 25.44
CA PHE A 18 10.96 2.31 24.46
C PHE A 18 11.08 0.79 24.48
N LYS A 19 9.98 0.10 24.83
CA LYS A 19 9.90 -1.35 24.85
C LYS A 19 9.44 -1.88 23.49
N ALA A 20 10.40 -2.36 22.68
CA ALA A 20 10.14 -2.84 21.31
C ALA A 20 9.22 -4.07 21.22
N GLU A 21 9.08 -4.82 22.31
CA GLU A 21 8.20 -5.99 22.38
C GLU A 21 6.72 -5.64 22.28
N VAL A 22 6.32 -4.47 22.79
CA VAL A 22 4.90 -4.04 22.78
C VAL A 22 4.43 -3.79 21.34
N PRO A 23 5.09 -2.97 20.50
CA PRO A 23 4.73 -2.84 19.10
C PRO A 23 4.84 -4.15 18.33
N GLN A 24 5.81 -5.02 18.65
CA GLN A 24 5.93 -6.34 17.99
C GLN A 24 4.65 -7.18 18.21
N LYS A 25 4.18 -7.27 19.45
CA LYS A 25 2.92 -7.96 19.80
C LYS A 25 1.70 -7.34 19.10
N HIS A 26 1.65 -6.02 18.98
CA HIS A 26 0.57 -5.33 18.26
C HIS A 26 0.60 -5.59 16.75
N ILE A 27 1.79 -5.73 16.14
CA ILE A 27 1.93 -6.05 14.70
C ILE A 27 1.30 -7.40 14.37
N VAL A 28 1.42 -8.38 15.28
CA VAL A 28 0.82 -9.71 15.14
C VAL A 28 -0.57 -9.82 15.78
N ALA A 29 -1.17 -8.68 16.16
CA ALA A 29 -2.50 -8.57 16.76
C ALA A 29 -2.70 -9.38 18.05
N GLN A 30 -1.64 -9.60 18.83
CA GLN A 30 -1.74 -10.37 20.08
C GLN A 30 -2.58 -9.66 21.14
N ASN A 31 -2.57 -8.33 21.20
CA ASN A 31 -3.45 -7.57 22.09
C ASN A 31 -4.94 -7.83 21.81
N VAL A 32 -5.31 -7.99 20.55
CA VAL A 32 -6.70 -8.31 20.15
C VAL A 32 -7.05 -9.74 20.52
N ALA A 33 -6.10 -10.66 20.36
CA ALA A 33 -6.25 -12.05 20.79
C ALA A 33 -6.48 -12.12 22.31
N ASP A 34 -5.66 -11.41 23.09
CA ASP A 34 -5.77 -11.34 24.55
C ASP A 34 -7.15 -10.78 24.98
N ASP A 35 -7.60 -9.67 24.36
CA ASP A 35 -8.92 -9.08 24.63
C ASP A 35 -10.07 -10.04 24.28
N MET A 36 -9.94 -10.77 23.16
CA MET A 36 -10.96 -11.72 22.73
C MET A 36 -11.05 -12.90 23.72
N SER A 37 -9.93 -13.42 24.19
CA SER A 37 -9.88 -14.47 25.21
C SER A 37 -10.46 -14.00 26.55
N TYR A 38 -10.08 -12.80 27.00
CA TYR A 38 -10.61 -12.22 28.24
C TYR A 38 -12.14 -12.04 28.20
N LEU A 39 -12.66 -11.44 27.11
CA LEU A 39 -14.10 -11.21 26.97
C LEU A 39 -14.89 -12.50 26.75
N MET A 40 -14.28 -13.57 26.23
CA MET A 40 -14.96 -14.87 26.16
C MET A 40 -15.21 -15.48 27.54
N GLU A 41 -14.36 -15.20 28.52
CA GLU A 41 -14.51 -15.69 29.90
C GLU A 41 -15.40 -14.78 30.77
N ASP A 42 -15.30 -13.46 30.59
CA ASP A 42 -15.97 -12.46 31.45
C ASP A 42 -17.35 -12.03 30.92
N ASP A 43 -17.47 -11.69 29.63
CA ASP A 43 -18.71 -11.18 29.02
C ASP A 43 -18.85 -11.60 27.53
N GLU A 44 -19.51 -12.74 27.32
CA GLU A 44 -19.73 -13.31 25.99
C GLU A 44 -20.59 -12.40 25.08
N ASP A 45 -21.49 -11.59 25.65
CA ASP A 45 -22.36 -10.70 24.88
C ASP A 45 -21.58 -9.48 24.36
N ALA A 46 -20.66 -8.94 25.16
CA ALA A 46 -19.71 -7.93 24.71
C ALA A 46 -18.78 -8.50 23.61
N ASN A 47 -18.31 -9.74 23.76
CA ASN A 47 -17.50 -10.41 22.75
C ASN A 47 -18.25 -10.55 21.42
N LYS A 48 -19.49 -11.06 21.46
CA LYS A 48 -20.35 -11.20 20.26
C LYS A 48 -20.58 -9.85 19.58
N LYS A 49 -20.74 -8.77 20.34
CA LYS A 49 -20.95 -7.42 19.79
C LYS A 49 -19.69 -6.87 19.12
N GLN A 50 -18.53 -6.96 19.77
CA GLN A 50 -17.27 -6.41 19.28
C GLN A 50 -16.68 -7.25 18.13
N PHE A 51 -16.70 -8.57 18.27
CA PHE A 51 -16.03 -9.51 17.36
C PHE A 51 -16.98 -10.27 16.44
N SER A 52 -18.18 -9.74 16.19
CA SER A 52 -19.20 -10.36 15.33
C SER A 52 -18.68 -10.80 13.95
N GLN A 53 -17.74 -10.07 13.35
CA GLN A 53 -17.15 -10.43 12.05
C GLN A 53 -16.16 -11.59 12.16
N TYR A 54 -15.39 -11.66 13.24
CA TYR A 54 -14.46 -12.76 13.49
C TYR A 54 -15.23 -14.06 13.73
N MET A 55 -16.33 -13.99 14.49
CA MET A 55 -17.24 -15.12 14.70
C MET A 55 -17.84 -15.63 13.38
N LYS A 56 -18.27 -14.73 12.47
CA LYS A 56 -18.78 -15.12 11.14
C LYS A 56 -17.73 -15.80 10.27
N ASN A 57 -16.47 -15.40 10.42
CA ASN A 57 -15.36 -15.93 9.63
C ASN A 57 -14.65 -17.11 10.32
N ASN A 58 -15.14 -17.57 11.48
CA ASN A 58 -14.54 -18.62 12.31
C ASN A 58 -13.06 -18.33 12.67
N ILE A 59 -12.76 -17.08 12.99
CA ILE A 59 -11.41 -16.67 13.40
C ILE A 59 -11.36 -16.69 14.93
N ALA A 60 -10.60 -17.63 15.47
CA ALA A 60 -10.32 -17.75 16.90
C ALA A 60 -9.09 -16.94 17.32
N SER A 61 -8.92 -16.77 18.65
CA SER A 61 -7.84 -15.98 19.25
C SER A 61 -6.46 -16.49 18.83
N ASP A 62 -6.26 -17.80 18.92
CA ASP A 62 -5.02 -18.48 18.55
C ASP A 62 -4.66 -18.35 17.05
N MET A 63 -5.65 -18.10 16.19
CA MET A 63 -5.44 -17.99 14.74
C MET A 63 -5.01 -16.59 14.30
N MET A 64 -5.16 -15.56 15.16
CA MET A 64 -4.82 -14.17 14.82
C MET A 64 -3.34 -14.01 14.49
N GLU A 65 -2.46 -14.50 15.37
CA GLU A 65 -1.00 -14.36 15.22
C GLU A 65 -0.50 -14.98 13.91
N GLU A 66 -0.95 -16.20 13.62
CA GLU A 66 -0.54 -16.93 12.43
C GLU A 66 -1.02 -16.22 11.14
N MET A 67 -2.24 -15.69 11.15
CA MET A 67 -2.84 -15.01 10.01
C MET A 67 -2.10 -13.70 9.67
N TYR A 68 -1.76 -12.90 10.69
CA TYR A 68 -0.97 -11.68 10.49
C TYR A 68 0.47 -11.97 10.06
N THR A 69 1.11 -12.98 10.66
CA THR A 69 2.47 -13.39 10.27
C THR A 69 2.52 -13.84 8.81
N LYS A 70 1.56 -14.68 8.39
CA LYS A 70 1.41 -15.09 6.97
C LYS A 70 1.22 -13.89 6.05
N THR A 71 0.41 -12.92 6.46
CA THR A 71 0.13 -11.71 5.67
C THR A 71 1.38 -10.84 5.49
N ILE A 72 2.17 -10.65 6.55
CA ILE A 72 3.43 -9.90 6.49
C ILE A 72 4.40 -10.56 5.52
N LEU A 73 4.61 -11.88 5.65
CA LEU A 73 5.49 -12.64 4.77
C LEU A 73 5.03 -12.57 3.30
N LEU A 74 3.72 -12.67 3.06
CA LEU A 74 3.16 -12.54 1.72
C LEU A 74 3.38 -11.12 1.15
N TYR A 75 3.18 -10.09 1.97
CA TYR A 75 3.39 -8.71 1.56
C TYR A 75 4.85 -8.45 1.18
N GLU A 76 5.81 -8.96 1.96
CA GLU A 76 7.25 -8.84 1.67
C GLU A 76 7.62 -9.50 0.34
N ARG A 77 7.08 -10.68 0.05
CA ARG A 77 7.27 -11.37 -1.24
C ARG A 77 6.67 -10.61 -2.41
N ILE A 78 5.48 -10.02 -2.24
CA ILE A 78 4.74 -9.34 -3.31
C ILE A 78 5.23 -7.90 -3.54
N ARG A 79 5.71 -7.19 -2.52
CA ARG A 79 6.15 -5.79 -2.58
C ARG A 79 7.15 -5.50 -3.73
N PRO A 80 8.23 -6.28 -3.95
CA PRO A 80 9.15 -6.04 -5.07
C PRO A 80 8.47 -6.23 -6.43
N ILE A 81 7.59 -7.24 -6.55
CA ILE A 81 6.83 -7.52 -7.77
C ILE A 81 5.87 -6.35 -8.08
N ARG A 82 5.09 -5.88 -7.10
CA ARG A 82 4.21 -4.72 -7.27
C ARG A 82 5.00 -3.45 -7.64
N ARG A 83 6.17 -3.25 -7.03
CA ARG A 83 7.03 -2.09 -7.33
C ARG A 83 7.56 -2.13 -8.77
N SER A 84 7.96 -3.31 -9.27
CA SER A 84 8.46 -3.45 -10.64
C SER A 84 7.34 -3.28 -11.68
N LEU A 85 6.16 -3.84 -11.44
CA LEU A 85 4.98 -3.66 -12.30
C LEU A 85 4.55 -2.19 -12.40
N ARG A 86 4.50 -1.46 -11.27
CA ARG A 86 4.19 -0.02 -11.28
C ARG A 86 5.20 0.80 -12.09
N LYS A 87 6.49 0.47 -12.03
CA LYS A 87 7.52 1.15 -12.85
C LYS A 87 7.32 0.88 -14.35
N LYS A 88 7.00 -0.37 -14.73
CA LYS A 88 6.72 -0.74 -16.12
C LYS A 88 5.49 -0.02 -16.68
N LEU A 89 4.42 0.10 -15.88
CA LEU A 89 3.21 0.83 -16.28
C LEU A 89 3.50 2.32 -16.51
N LYS A 90 4.18 2.98 -15.57
CA LYS A 90 4.57 4.39 -15.73
C LYS A 90 5.45 4.62 -16.96
N LYS A 91 6.35 3.69 -17.28
CA LYS A 91 7.19 3.77 -18.48
C LYS A 91 6.34 3.71 -19.75
N LYS A 92 5.40 2.76 -19.83
CA LYS A 92 4.48 2.64 -20.97
C LYS A 92 3.59 3.87 -21.13
N GLU A 93 3.11 4.43 -20.02
CA GLU A 93 2.28 5.64 -20.00
C GLU A 93 3.06 6.86 -20.52
N LEU A 94 4.33 7.02 -20.11
CA LEU A 94 5.23 8.05 -20.64
C LEU A 94 5.54 7.86 -22.13
N GLU A 95 5.82 6.64 -22.56
CA GLU A 95 6.07 6.31 -23.97
C GLU A 95 4.84 6.63 -24.84
N LEU A 96 3.63 6.31 -24.36
CA LEU A 96 2.39 6.64 -25.06
C LEU A 96 2.19 8.15 -25.18
N PHE A 97 2.40 8.89 -24.08
CA PHE A 97 2.30 10.34 -24.08
C PHE A 97 3.27 11.00 -25.05
N GLN A 98 4.52 10.51 -25.10
CA GLN A 98 5.55 11.03 -26.00
C GLN A 98 5.26 10.70 -27.47
N ASN A 99 4.69 9.52 -27.75
CA ASN A 99 4.30 9.14 -29.12
C ASN A 99 3.11 9.96 -29.64
N VAL A 100 2.14 10.30 -28.78
CA VAL A 100 0.99 11.16 -29.13
C VAL A 100 1.46 12.59 -29.42
N SER A 101 2.29 13.16 -28.56
CA SER A 101 2.91 14.49 -28.77
C SER A 101 3.68 14.56 -30.11
N CYS A 102 4.50 13.55 -30.41
CA CYS A 102 5.24 13.51 -31.68
C CYS A 102 4.36 13.34 -32.94
N SER A 103 3.15 12.79 -32.81
CA SER A 103 2.25 12.60 -33.95
C SER A 103 1.37 13.82 -34.22
N GLU A 104 0.97 14.55 -33.18
CA GLU A 104 0.28 15.85 -33.32
C GLU A 104 1.18 16.90 -34.01
N GLU A 105 2.45 16.99 -33.62
CA GLU A 105 3.39 17.95 -34.26
C GLU A 105 3.65 17.63 -35.75
N ARG A 106 3.64 16.35 -36.14
CA ARG A 106 3.77 15.96 -37.56
C ARG A 106 2.57 16.35 -38.40
N SER A 107 1.36 16.35 -37.84
CA SER A 107 0.14 16.78 -38.55
C SER A 107 0.11 18.29 -38.81
N SER A 108 0.60 19.09 -37.85
CA SER A 108 0.69 20.55 -37.98
C SER A 108 1.75 21.02 -38.99
N SER A 109 2.80 20.22 -39.21
CA SER A 109 3.89 20.50 -40.14
C SER A 109 3.51 20.26 -41.61
N SER A 110 2.55 19.36 -41.88
CA SER A 110 2.14 19.00 -43.24
C SER A 110 1.16 19.98 -43.91
N GLU A 111 0.59 20.96 -43.19
CA GLU A 111 -0.36 21.92 -43.78
C GLU A 111 0.31 23.20 -44.37
N GLY A 112 1.63 23.37 -44.25
CA GLY A 112 2.29 24.66 -44.50
C GLY A 112 3.05 24.87 -45.82
N LYS A 113 3.08 23.93 -46.79
CA LYS A 113 3.98 24.06 -47.96
C LYS A 113 3.25 24.36 -49.27
N LEU A 114 2.99 25.65 -49.51
CA LEU A 114 2.66 26.21 -50.83
C LEU A 114 3.86 26.06 -51.79
N PRO A 115 3.68 25.50 -53.00
CA PRO A 115 4.77 25.36 -53.96
C PRO A 115 5.09 26.72 -54.59
N GLN A 116 6.33 27.20 -54.44
CA GLN A 116 6.81 28.36 -55.18
C GLN A 116 7.05 27.97 -56.65
N SER A 117 6.27 28.57 -57.53
CA SER A 117 6.40 28.46 -58.99
C SER A 117 7.71 29.11 -59.45
N SER A 118 8.61 28.31 -60.00
CA SER A 118 9.83 28.79 -60.66
C SER A 118 9.46 29.50 -61.97
N GLY A 119 9.55 30.82 -61.97
CA GLY A 119 9.49 31.66 -63.18
C GLY A 119 10.75 31.46 -64.02
N VAL A 120 10.55 30.96 -65.24
CA VAL A 120 11.52 30.95 -66.33
C VAL A 120 11.45 32.33 -66.98
N ASP A 121 12.56 33.03 -67.14
CA ASP A 121 12.72 33.96 -68.27
C ASP A 121 14.19 34.33 -68.56
N HIS A 122 14.56 34.01 -69.80
CA HIS A 122 15.53 34.59 -70.75
C HIS A 122 17.05 34.39 -70.51
#